data_AF-A0A511XHB0-F1
#
_entry.id   AF-A0A511XHB0-F1
#
_cell.length_a   1.000
_cell.length_b   1.000
_cell.length_c   1.000
_cell.angle_alpha   90.00
_cell.angle_beta   90.00
_cell.angle_gamma   90.00
#
_symmetry.space_group_name_H-M   'P 1'
#
loop_
_entity.id
_entity.type
_entity.pdbx_description
1 polymer ?
#
loop_
_entity_poly.entity_id
_entity_poly.type
_entity_poly.pdbx_seq_one_letter_code
_entity_poly.pdbx_strand_id
1 'polypeptide(L)'
;MTKQTLPTRCITMQKNEAVLLEPWLLHHAALFGFDALTVLDNGSDNPAVLDTLKRYEARGVTVIHDYPTKEDYGRKGEIVADIIREWDRRGGYAFALPLDCDELLITVTERIAWDRASVHAALARMAGQKSTFVNNRMLLNIPHRPGYFRPQIIQRAIFAADTITSLDQGYHFPGTIYPDRCGQSLLACLHLHNRPNYEDIKTVARNKLRHLTGEADLATMEPTEEGYHLYSYFRTSEETFLSQYRDQPDVYIPGILPYLESLGIDWRPMLGTGGVQLPLRPPHNFLVHRAEHREQRHIFETYDAAYYAAHNPDVVADPHYGLWPLAHFLPTGWNEGRRPNGLSQPPVIVEQMSAD
;
A
#
# COMPACT_ATOMS: atom_id res chain seq x y z
N MET A 1 5.02 32.28 0.58
CA MET A 1 4.60 31.58 -0.65
C MET A 1 3.42 30.68 -0.28
N THR A 2 2.23 31.01 -0.74
CA THR A 2 1.04 30.16 -0.60
C THR A 2 1.35 28.81 -1.24
N LYS A 3 1.39 27.73 -0.44
CA LYS A 3 1.59 26.36 -0.95
C LYS A 3 0.45 26.07 -1.93
N GLN A 4 0.78 26.03 -3.22
CA GLN A 4 -0.17 25.74 -4.28
C GLN A 4 -0.63 24.28 -4.11
N THR A 5 -1.89 24.08 -3.77
CA THR A 5 -2.51 22.76 -3.81
C THR A 5 -2.68 22.36 -5.26
N LEU A 6 -2.04 21.27 -5.67
CA LEU A 6 -2.15 20.74 -7.02
C LEU A 6 -3.38 19.85 -7.06
N PRO A 7 -4.35 20.11 -7.96
CA PRO A 7 -5.52 19.24 -8.04
C PRO A 7 -5.07 17.85 -8.49
N THR A 8 -5.46 16.83 -7.75
CA THR A 8 -5.03 15.45 -7.95
C THR A 8 -6.26 14.56 -7.94
N ARG A 9 -6.36 13.64 -8.90
CA ARG A 9 -7.47 12.70 -9.00
C ARG A 9 -6.99 11.30 -8.64
N CYS A 10 -7.79 10.58 -7.87
CA CYS A 10 -7.55 9.19 -7.51
C CYS A 10 -8.60 8.29 -8.16
N ILE A 11 -8.18 7.14 -8.66
CA ILE A 11 -9.06 6.15 -9.27
C ILE A 11 -8.75 4.77 -8.74
N THR A 12 -9.78 4.03 -8.35
CA THR A 12 -9.68 2.62 -7.98
C THR A 12 -10.78 1.81 -8.67
N MET A 13 -10.52 0.53 -8.89
CA MET A 13 -11.52 -0.44 -9.33
C MET A 13 -11.62 -1.54 -8.28
N GLN A 14 -12.84 -1.80 -7.81
CA GLN A 14 -13.08 -2.73 -6.71
C GLN A 14 -14.30 -3.60 -6.99
N LYS A 15 -14.35 -4.76 -6.33
CA LYS A 15 -15.54 -5.61 -6.27
C LYS A 15 -15.66 -6.18 -4.87
N ASN A 16 -16.79 -5.94 -4.21
CA ASN A 16 -17.11 -6.49 -2.89
C ASN A 16 -16.06 -6.22 -1.80
N GLU A 17 -15.32 -5.10 -1.85
CA GLU A 17 -14.32 -4.74 -0.85
C GLU A 17 -14.94 -4.10 0.41
N ALA A 18 -15.74 -4.87 1.14
CA ALA A 18 -16.51 -4.40 2.30
C ALA A 18 -15.65 -3.84 3.44
N VAL A 19 -14.42 -4.35 3.60
CA VAL A 19 -13.50 -3.94 4.66
C VAL A 19 -12.65 -2.72 4.26
N LEU A 20 -12.34 -2.57 2.97
CA LEU A 20 -11.28 -1.66 2.51
C LEU A 20 -11.81 -0.44 1.74
N LEU A 21 -12.99 -0.53 1.15
CA LEU A 21 -13.56 0.57 0.36
C LEU A 21 -13.75 1.85 1.16
N GLU A 22 -14.42 1.79 2.32
CA GLU A 22 -14.64 2.98 3.15
C GLU A 22 -13.32 3.56 3.71
N PRO A 23 -12.36 2.77 4.21
CA PRO A 23 -11.02 3.27 4.55
C PRO A 23 -10.31 3.97 3.39
N TRP A 24 -10.34 3.38 2.19
CA TRP A 24 -9.75 3.97 0.99
C TRP A 24 -10.40 5.33 0.69
N LEU A 25 -11.74 5.40 0.70
CA LEU A 25 -12.49 6.63 0.45
C LEU A 25 -12.16 7.72 1.46
N LEU A 26 -12.20 7.41 2.76
CA LEU A 26 -11.98 8.38 3.84
C LEU A 26 -10.54 8.91 3.86
N HIS A 27 -9.57 8.02 3.68
CA HIS A 27 -8.16 8.41 3.65
C HIS A 27 -7.84 9.32 2.46
N HIS A 28 -8.21 8.93 1.24
CA HIS A 28 -7.93 9.73 0.06
C HIS A 28 -8.77 11.02 0.00
N ALA A 29 -9.98 11.02 0.54
CA ALA A 29 -10.77 12.26 0.68
C ALA A 29 -10.12 13.25 1.67
N ALA A 30 -9.50 12.77 2.75
CA ALA A 30 -8.75 13.64 3.66
C ALA A 30 -7.55 14.30 2.95
N LEU A 31 -6.92 13.59 2.01
CA LEU A 31 -5.80 14.10 1.22
C LEU A 31 -6.22 15.04 0.09
N PHE A 32 -7.30 14.74 -0.63
CA PHE A 32 -7.62 15.41 -1.90
C PHE A 32 -9.01 16.05 -1.94
N GLY A 33 -9.98 15.51 -1.21
CA GLY A 33 -11.41 15.84 -1.31
C GLY A 33 -12.21 14.68 -1.89
N PHE A 34 -13.53 14.61 -1.62
CA PHE A 34 -14.39 13.55 -2.15
C PHE A 34 -14.58 13.64 -3.67
N ASP A 35 -14.67 14.87 -4.19
CA ASP A 35 -14.78 15.22 -5.61
C ASP A 35 -13.56 14.84 -6.44
N ALA A 36 -12.43 14.56 -5.79
CA ALA A 36 -11.22 14.07 -6.41
C ALA A 36 -11.20 12.54 -6.63
N LEU A 37 -12.17 11.80 -6.07
CA LEU A 37 -12.16 10.34 -6.06
C LEU A 37 -13.09 9.76 -7.13
N THR A 38 -12.62 8.72 -7.80
CA THR A 38 -13.41 7.91 -8.74
C THR A 38 -13.30 6.44 -8.37
N VAL A 39 -14.45 5.77 -8.23
CA VAL A 39 -14.53 4.34 -7.94
C VAL A 39 -15.23 3.64 -9.08
N LEU A 40 -14.55 2.67 -9.69
CA LEU A 40 -15.16 1.73 -10.64
C LEU A 40 -15.67 0.54 -9.82
N ASP A 41 -16.98 0.39 -9.75
CA ASP A 41 -17.59 -0.78 -9.15
C ASP A 41 -17.70 -1.90 -10.19
N ASN A 42 -16.87 -2.94 -10.04
CA ASN A 42 -16.82 -4.08 -10.94
C ASN A 42 -17.91 -5.12 -10.64
N GLY A 43 -19.15 -4.63 -10.53
CA GLY A 43 -20.34 -5.42 -10.30
C GLY A 43 -20.38 -6.03 -8.90
N SER A 44 -20.29 -5.18 -7.87
CA SER A 44 -20.50 -5.63 -6.48
C SER A 44 -21.95 -6.06 -6.25
N ASP A 45 -22.13 -7.12 -5.48
CA ASP A 45 -23.43 -7.61 -5.01
C ASP A 45 -23.52 -7.62 -3.47
N ASN A 46 -22.45 -7.24 -2.78
CA ASN A 46 -22.43 -7.10 -1.33
C ASN A 46 -23.24 -5.85 -0.90
N PRO A 47 -24.31 -6.00 -0.09
CA PRO A 47 -25.16 -4.88 0.31
C PRO A 47 -24.43 -3.75 1.06
N ALA A 48 -23.42 -4.08 1.88
CA ALA A 48 -22.65 -3.08 2.63
C ALA A 48 -21.75 -2.24 1.71
N VAL A 49 -21.22 -2.86 0.65
CA VAL A 49 -20.44 -2.16 -0.39
C VAL A 49 -21.33 -1.24 -1.20
N LEU A 50 -22.51 -1.72 -1.63
CA LEU A 50 -23.48 -0.91 -2.37
C LEU A 50 -23.98 0.29 -1.55
N ASP A 51 -24.27 0.09 -0.26
CA ASP A 51 -24.62 1.20 0.64
C ASP A 51 -23.47 2.21 0.75
N THR A 52 -22.24 1.73 0.93
CA THR A 52 -21.05 2.59 0.99
C THR A 52 -20.89 3.40 -0.28
N LEU A 53 -20.94 2.79 -1.47
CA LEU A 53 -20.86 3.50 -2.75
C LEU A 53 -21.91 4.62 -2.83
N LYS A 54 -23.17 4.31 -2.52
CA LYS A 54 -24.26 5.29 -2.52
C LYS A 54 -24.05 6.43 -1.54
N ARG A 55 -23.59 6.13 -0.31
CA ARG A 55 -23.29 7.15 0.71
C ARG A 55 -22.22 8.12 0.25
N TYR A 56 -21.17 7.63 -0.38
CA TYR A 56 -20.03 8.46 -0.79
C TYR A 56 -20.24 9.14 -2.15
N GLU A 57 -21.02 8.55 -3.05
CA GLU A 57 -21.51 9.23 -4.25
C GLU A 57 -22.29 10.50 -3.88
N ALA A 58 -23.18 10.42 -2.89
CA ALA A 58 -23.91 11.58 -2.35
C ALA A 58 -23.00 12.65 -1.71
N ARG A 59 -21.74 12.33 -1.44
CA ARG A 59 -20.72 13.25 -0.91
C ARG A 59 -19.79 13.82 -1.98
N GLY A 60 -19.98 13.45 -3.25
CA GLY A 60 -19.22 13.97 -4.39
C GLY A 60 -18.25 12.98 -5.02
N VAL A 61 -18.12 11.75 -4.51
CA VAL A 61 -17.32 10.71 -5.15
C VAL A 61 -17.97 10.32 -6.48
N THR A 62 -17.18 10.18 -7.54
CA THR A 62 -17.69 9.65 -8.81
C THR A 62 -17.71 8.12 -8.74
N VAL A 63 -18.87 7.50 -8.89
CA VAL A 63 -18.99 6.04 -8.97
C VAL A 63 -19.36 5.62 -10.40
N ILE A 64 -18.63 4.67 -10.97
CA ILE A 64 -18.82 4.16 -12.34
C ILE A 64 -19.22 2.69 -12.26
N HIS A 65 -20.38 2.36 -12.84
CA HIS A 65 -20.93 0.99 -12.86
C HIS A 65 -20.88 0.33 -14.25
N ASP A 66 -20.30 1.00 -15.24
CA ASP A 66 -20.33 0.58 -16.66
C ASP A 66 -19.49 -0.68 -16.96
N TYR A 67 -18.71 -1.16 -15.99
CA TYR A 67 -17.72 -2.23 -16.16
C TYR A 67 -17.92 -3.37 -15.14
N PRO A 68 -19.04 -4.10 -15.13
CA PRO A 68 -19.39 -5.01 -14.03
C PRO A 68 -18.80 -6.43 -14.15
N THR A 69 -18.15 -6.75 -15.28
CA THR A 69 -17.79 -8.14 -15.61
C THR A 69 -16.34 -8.48 -15.29
N LYS A 70 -16.01 -9.77 -15.28
CA LYS A 70 -14.63 -10.21 -15.10
C LYS A 70 -13.75 -9.84 -16.30
N GLU A 71 -14.31 -9.86 -17.51
CA GLU A 71 -13.61 -9.43 -18.73
C GLU A 71 -13.17 -7.97 -18.61
N ASP A 72 -14.01 -7.12 -18.01
CA ASP A 72 -13.64 -5.74 -17.69
C ASP A 72 -12.49 -5.67 -16.67
N TYR A 73 -12.49 -6.53 -15.64
CA TYR A 73 -11.38 -6.60 -14.70
C TYR A 73 -10.06 -7.03 -15.35
N GLY A 74 -10.10 -7.93 -16.34
CA GLY A 74 -8.94 -8.28 -17.16
C GLY A 74 -8.40 -7.08 -17.95
N ARG A 75 -9.28 -6.13 -18.30
CA ARG A 75 -8.97 -4.88 -19.01
C ARG A 75 -8.85 -3.67 -18.08
N LYS A 76 -8.74 -3.87 -16.76
CA LYS A 76 -8.70 -2.80 -15.74
C LYS A 76 -7.73 -1.67 -16.10
N GLY A 77 -6.53 -2.02 -16.55
CA GLY A 77 -5.50 -1.05 -16.95
C GLY A 77 -5.93 -0.19 -18.15
N GLU A 78 -6.51 -0.80 -19.19
CA GLU A 78 -7.03 -0.11 -20.37
C GLU A 78 -8.18 0.85 -20.01
N ILE A 79 -9.15 0.36 -19.23
CA ILE A 79 -10.32 1.13 -18.82
C ILE A 79 -9.90 2.36 -18.01
N VAL A 80 -9.02 2.18 -17.02
CA VAL A 80 -8.51 3.28 -16.21
C VAL A 80 -7.71 4.26 -17.06
N ALA A 81 -6.89 3.77 -18.01
CA ALA A 81 -6.18 4.65 -18.92
C ALA A 81 -7.13 5.49 -19.80
N ASP A 82 -8.21 4.91 -20.31
CA ASP A 82 -9.22 5.62 -21.10
C ASP A 82 -9.93 6.71 -20.29
N ILE A 83 -10.25 6.43 -19.02
CA ILE A 83 -10.85 7.42 -18.10
C ILE A 83 -9.88 8.57 -17.84
N ILE A 84 -8.60 8.29 -17.59
CA ILE A 84 -7.60 9.35 -17.38
C ILE A 84 -7.42 10.18 -18.66
N ARG A 85 -7.43 9.57 -19.86
CA ARG A 85 -7.41 10.32 -21.13
C ARG A 85 -8.66 11.17 -21.36
N GLU A 86 -9.82 10.77 -20.83
CA GLU A 86 -11.00 11.63 -20.79
C GLU A 86 -10.82 12.82 -19.83
N TRP A 87 -10.17 12.61 -18.68
CA TRP A 87 -9.81 13.71 -17.78
C TRP A 87 -8.82 14.68 -18.43
N ASP A 88 -7.83 14.18 -19.18
CA ASP A 88 -6.89 15.01 -19.96
C ASP A 88 -7.64 15.93 -20.93
N ARG A 89 -8.62 15.38 -21.67
CA ARG A 89 -9.45 16.17 -22.59
C ARG A 89 -10.27 17.27 -21.89
N ARG A 90 -10.66 17.07 -20.63
CA ARG A 90 -11.41 18.06 -19.83
C ARG A 90 -10.50 19.04 -19.09
N GLY A 91 -9.26 18.66 -18.81
CA GLY A 91 -8.33 19.39 -17.97
C GLY A 91 -8.78 19.49 -16.51
N GLY A 92 -8.15 20.41 -15.76
CA GLY A 92 -8.53 20.74 -14.38
C GLY A 92 -7.87 19.87 -13.30
N TYR A 93 -6.82 19.12 -13.66
CA TYR A 93 -6.01 18.38 -12.70
C TYR A 93 -4.53 18.39 -13.08
N ALA A 94 -3.66 18.10 -12.12
CA ALA A 94 -2.21 18.05 -12.29
C ALA A 94 -1.67 16.62 -12.25
N PHE A 95 -2.26 15.75 -11.42
CA PHE A 95 -1.85 14.35 -11.28
C PHE A 95 -3.03 13.38 -11.21
N ALA A 96 -2.90 12.24 -11.87
CA ALA A 96 -3.80 11.09 -11.76
C ALA A 96 -3.08 9.93 -11.05
N LEU A 97 -3.75 9.37 -10.05
CA LEU A 97 -3.24 8.31 -9.17
C LEU A 97 -4.16 7.08 -9.29
N PRO A 98 -3.83 6.11 -10.15
CA PRO A 98 -4.45 4.79 -10.10
C PRO A 98 -3.94 4.03 -8.87
N LEU A 99 -4.86 3.55 -8.04
CA LEU A 99 -4.57 2.85 -6.78
C LEU A 99 -5.48 1.64 -6.64
N ASP A 100 -4.96 0.55 -6.10
CA ASP A 100 -5.80 -0.56 -5.67
C ASP A 100 -6.56 -0.21 -4.38
N CYS A 101 -7.69 -0.87 -4.14
CA CYS A 101 -8.58 -0.57 -3.00
C CYS A 101 -7.91 -0.88 -1.64
N ASP A 102 -6.90 -1.74 -1.64
CA ASP A 102 -6.06 -2.09 -0.50
C ASP A 102 -4.84 -1.16 -0.32
N GLU A 103 -4.77 -0.03 -1.04
CA GLU A 103 -3.62 0.88 -0.97
C GLU A 103 -3.99 2.22 -0.36
N LEU A 104 -3.33 2.60 0.74
CA LEU A 104 -3.48 3.93 1.36
C LEU A 104 -2.23 4.79 1.10
N LEU A 105 -2.42 5.94 0.46
CA LEU A 105 -1.34 6.83 0.04
C LEU A 105 -0.64 7.54 1.22
N ILE A 106 0.66 7.35 1.31
CA ILE A 106 1.53 7.98 2.30
C ILE A 106 2.76 8.59 1.61
N THR A 107 3.68 9.10 2.41
CA THR A 107 5.02 9.52 1.96
C THR A 107 6.07 8.82 2.80
N VAL A 108 7.17 8.45 2.15
CA VAL A 108 8.35 7.88 2.79
C VAL A 108 9.56 8.72 2.41
N THR A 109 10.16 9.34 3.42
CA THR A 109 11.40 10.13 3.36
C THR A 109 12.29 9.70 4.53
N GLU A 110 12.95 10.64 5.21
CA GLU A 110 13.47 10.43 6.57
C GLU A 110 12.35 10.15 7.59
N ARG A 111 11.09 10.43 7.22
CA ARG A 111 9.89 10.13 8.01
C ARG A 111 8.82 9.44 7.19
N ILE A 112 7.95 8.70 7.86
CA ILE A 112 6.71 8.19 7.28
C ILE A 112 5.59 9.14 7.65
N ALA A 113 4.86 9.64 6.66
CA ALA A 113 3.78 10.59 6.90
C ALA A 113 2.56 10.32 6.00
N TRP A 114 1.39 10.50 6.58
CA TRP A 114 0.07 10.23 5.99
C TRP A 114 -0.81 11.49 5.94
N ASP A 115 -0.25 12.65 6.26
CA ASP A 115 -0.98 13.91 6.30
C ASP A 115 -0.99 14.61 4.92
N ARG A 116 -2.04 15.40 4.71
CA ARG A 116 -2.25 16.18 3.48
C ARG A 116 -1.05 17.07 3.14
N ALA A 117 -0.42 17.71 4.13
CA ALA A 117 0.67 18.65 3.85
C ALA A 117 1.91 17.92 3.30
N SER A 118 2.22 16.74 3.84
CA SER A 118 3.32 15.89 3.37
C SER A 118 3.06 15.35 1.96
N VAL A 119 1.87 14.82 1.69
CA VAL A 119 1.50 14.29 0.37
C VAL A 119 1.52 15.39 -0.71
N HIS A 120 0.92 16.56 -0.43
CA HIS A 120 0.93 17.69 -1.36
C HIS A 120 2.34 18.25 -1.58
N ALA A 121 3.21 18.22 -0.57
CA ALA A 121 4.61 18.60 -0.73
C ALA A 121 5.37 17.61 -1.64
N ALA A 122 5.09 16.31 -1.57
CA ALA A 122 5.67 15.32 -2.47
C ALA A 122 5.22 15.56 -3.93
N LEU A 123 3.92 15.78 -4.15
CA LEU A 123 3.37 16.13 -5.47
C LEU A 123 3.97 17.43 -6.03
N ALA A 124 4.14 18.46 -5.19
CA ALA A 124 4.71 19.73 -5.59
C ALA A 124 6.16 19.63 -6.11
N ARG A 125 6.94 18.65 -5.63
CA ARG A 125 8.31 18.41 -6.13
C ARG A 125 8.33 17.83 -7.54
N MET A 126 7.28 17.13 -7.92
CA MET A 126 7.11 16.54 -9.25
C MET A 126 6.46 17.53 -10.24
N ALA A 127 5.85 18.60 -9.74
CA ALA A 127 5.14 19.57 -10.57
C ALA A 127 6.04 20.21 -11.63
N GLY A 128 5.50 20.33 -12.85
CA GLY A 128 6.20 20.95 -13.98
C GLY A 128 7.26 20.08 -14.64
N GLN A 129 7.58 18.89 -14.11
CA GLN A 129 8.48 17.96 -14.80
C GLN A 129 7.67 17.13 -15.81
N LYS A 130 8.16 17.09 -17.05
CA LYS A 130 7.58 16.32 -18.15
C LYS A 130 8.19 14.91 -18.16
N SER A 131 7.75 14.07 -17.22
CA SER A 131 8.28 12.72 -16.96
C SER A 131 7.16 11.74 -16.59
N THR A 132 7.40 10.45 -16.85
CA THR A 132 6.70 9.35 -16.17
C THR A 132 7.10 9.34 -14.71
N PHE A 133 6.15 9.35 -13.77
CA PHE A 133 6.47 9.18 -12.36
C PHE A 133 6.12 7.78 -11.91
N VAL A 134 7.01 7.18 -11.14
CA VAL A 134 6.74 5.91 -10.48
C VAL A 134 7.05 6.02 -9.00
N ASN A 135 6.28 5.27 -8.21
CA ASN A 135 6.57 4.98 -6.82
C ASN A 135 7.01 3.51 -6.71
N ASN A 136 8.11 3.24 -6.01
CA ASN A 136 8.67 1.92 -5.79
C ASN A 136 8.67 1.52 -4.30
N ARG A 137 7.83 2.15 -3.48
CA ARG A 137 7.81 2.04 -2.02
C ARG A 137 6.41 1.65 -1.55
N MET A 138 6.29 0.41 -1.10
CA MET A 138 5.09 -0.10 -0.44
C MET A 138 5.44 -0.66 0.93
N LEU A 139 4.52 -0.53 1.87
CA LEU A 139 4.63 -1.04 3.23
C LEU A 139 3.49 -2.04 3.43
N LEU A 140 3.80 -3.33 3.30
CA LEU A 140 2.86 -4.45 3.42
C LEU A 140 2.48 -4.66 4.88
N ASN A 141 1.18 -4.66 5.18
CA ASN A 141 0.71 -4.94 6.53
C ASN A 141 1.09 -6.36 6.99
N ILE A 142 1.45 -6.49 8.26
CA ILE A 142 1.74 -7.80 8.87
C ILE A 142 0.43 -8.37 9.43
N PRO A 143 0.07 -9.63 9.12
CA PRO A 143 -1.14 -10.27 9.67
C PRO A 143 -1.22 -10.14 11.19
N HIS A 144 -2.39 -9.76 11.70
CA HIS A 144 -2.69 -9.56 13.12
C HIS A 144 -1.84 -8.53 13.87
N ARG A 145 -0.93 -7.79 13.23
CA ARG A 145 -0.04 -6.83 13.90
C ARG A 145 -0.35 -5.39 13.46
N PRO A 146 -1.35 -4.73 14.05
CA PRO A 146 -1.66 -3.34 13.74
C PRO A 146 -0.47 -2.42 13.99
N GLY A 147 -0.19 -1.56 13.02
CA GLY A 147 0.94 -0.64 13.04
C GLY A 147 2.25 -1.24 12.55
N TYR A 148 2.30 -2.52 12.16
CA TYR A 148 3.51 -3.17 11.66
C TYR A 148 3.45 -3.38 10.15
N PHE A 149 4.54 -3.05 9.46
CA PHE A 149 4.62 -3.14 8.01
C PHE A 149 5.99 -3.58 7.50
N ARG A 150 6.02 -4.37 6.44
CA ARG A 150 7.25 -4.79 5.77
C ARG A 150 7.43 -4.03 4.45
N PRO A 151 8.61 -3.43 4.21
CA PRO A 151 8.96 -2.84 2.93
C PRO A 151 8.82 -3.83 1.77
N GLN A 152 8.23 -3.36 0.68
CA GLN A 152 8.20 -4.03 -0.61
C GLN A 152 8.52 -3.02 -1.71
N ILE A 153 9.38 -3.43 -2.64
CA ILE A 153 9.72 -2.63 -3.82
C ILE A 153 8.80 -3.07 -4.95
N ILE A 154 7.65 -2.41 -5.05
CA ILE A 154 6.63 -2.66 -6.07
C ILE A 154 6.36 -1.33 -6.77
N GLN A 155 6.46 -1.36 -8.10
CA GLN A 155 6.23 -0.19 -8.92
C GLN A 155 4.75 0.15 -8.99
N ARG A 156 4.45 1.44 -8.86
CA ARG A 156 3.13 2.06 -9.00
C ARG A 156 3.21 3.28 -9.88
N ALA A 157 2.31 3.36 -10.85
CA ALA A 157 2.22 4.49 -11.78
C ALA A 157 1.68 5.76 -11.11
N ILE A 158 2.29 6.90 -11.44
CA ILE A 158 1.79 8.25 -11.16
C ILE A 158 1.83 9.03 -12.47
N PHE A 159 0.69 9.56 -12.89
CA PHE A 159 0.59 10.29 -14.15
C PHE A 159 0.50 11.77 -13.90
N ALA A 160 1.39 12.56 -14.50
CA ALA A 160 1.09 13.98 -14.71
C ALA A 160 -0.03 14.10 -15.76
N ALA A 161 -0.84 15.14 -15.67
CA ALA A 161 -1.88 15.41 -16.66
C ALA A 161 -1.31 15.40 -18.10
N ASP A 162 -2.10 14.92 -19.05
CA ASP A 162 -1.79 14.83 -20.48
C ASP A 162 -0.62 13.90 -20.84
N THR A 163 -0.23 12.99 -19.94
CA THR A 163 0.95 12.12 -20.18
C THR A 163 0.64 10.66 -20.45
N ILE A 164 -0.50 10.13 -20.00
CA ILE A 164 -0.78 8.69 -20.05
C ILE A 164 -0.97 8.17 -21.49
N THR A 165 -0.35 7.03 -21.81
CA THR A 165 -0.59 6.31 -23.07
C THR A 165 -1.12 4.90 -22.82
N SER A 166 -0.64 4.18 -21.81
CA SER A 166 -1.15 2.86 -21.44
C SER A 166 -0.92 2.58 -19.95
N LEU A 167 -1.59 1.56 -19.44
CA LEU A 167 -1.43 1.08 -18.08
C LEU A 167 -1.76 -0.42 -18.05
N ASP A 168 -0.92 -1.22 -17.39
CA ASP A 168 -1.16 -2.64 -17.20
C ASP A 168 -2.22 -2.89 -16.11
N GLN A 169 -2.71 -4.12 -16.04
CA GLN A 169 -3.74 -4.51 -15.08
C GLN A 169 -3.31 -4.30 -13.61
N GLY A 170 -2.04 -4.45 -13.26
CA GLY A 170 -1.56 -4.28 -11.89
C GLY A 170 -1.13 -2.86 -11.54
N TYR A 171 -1.31 -1.91 -12.48
CA TYR A 171 -0.83 -0.52 -12.37
C TYR A 171 0.68 -0.38 -12.12
N HIS A 172 1.45 -1.37 -12.54
CA HIS A 172 2.90 -1.45 -12.33
C HIS A 172 3.69 -0.69 -13.40
N PHE A 173 3.34 -0.86 -14.66
CA PHE A 173 4.12 -0.47 -15.83
C PHE A 173 3.35 0.59 -16.63
N PRO A 174 3.52 1.88 -16.29
CA PRO A 174 2.88 2.97 -17.04
C PRO A 174 3.51 3.14 -18.42
N GLY A 175 2.67 3.30 -19.43
CA GLY A 175 3.05 3.94 -20.69
C GLY A 175 2.78 5.43 -20.62
N THR A 176 3.74 6.25 -21.05
CA THR A 176 3.54 7.70 -21.21
C THR A 176 4.10 8.23 -22.52
N ILE A 177 3.78 9.48 -22.85
CA ILE A 177 4.37 10.21 -23.99
C ILE A 177 5.86 10.58 -23.77
N TYR A 178 6.40 10.34 -22.57
CA TYR A 178 7.79 10.57 -22.20
C TYR A 178 8.45 9.26 -21.73
N PRO A 179 8.58 8.24 -22.60
CA PRO A 179 9.05 6.91 -22.22
C PRO A 179 10.48 6.93 -21.65
N ASP A 180 11.33 7.84 -22.13
CA ASP A 180 12.74 7.95 -21.70
C ASP A 180 12.93 8.80 -20.45
N ARG A 181 11.86 9.34 -19.87
CA ARG A 181 11.92 10.21 -18.69
C ARG A 181 11.18 9.56 -17.54
N CYS A 182 11.91 8.91 -16.65
CA CYS A 182 11.36 8.31 -15.45
C CYS A 182 11.82 9.10 -14.21
N GLY A 183 10.86 9.58 -13.41
CA GLY A 183 11.06 10.24 -12.14
C GLY A 183 10.59 9.38 -10.98
N GLN A 184 11.38 9.31 -9.91
CA GLN A 184 10.98 8.64 -8.68
C GLN A 184 10.17 9.60 -7.80
N SER A 185 9.04 9.11 -7.30
CA SER A 185 8.20 9.83 -6.36
C SER A 185 8.63 9.61 -4.91
N LEU A 186 8.27 10.56 -4.03
CA LEU A 186 8.34 10.37 -2.57
C LEU A 186 7.04 9.81 -1.99
N LEU A 187 6.01 9.65 -2.82
CA LEU A 187 4.80 8.93 -2.46
C LEU A 187 5.13 7.46 -2.20
N ALA A 188 4.34 6.84 -1.35
CA ALA A 188 4.40 5.44 -0.96
C ALA A 188 2.97 4.95 -0.69
N CYS A 189 2.76 3.64 -0.56
CA CYS A 189 1.48 3.10 -0.13
C CYS A 189 1.63 2.21 1.10
N LEU A 190 0.72 2.32 2.06
CA LEU A 190 0.43 1.20 2.95
C LEU A 190 -0.38 0.19 2.14
N HIS A 191 0.11 -1.03 2.03
CA HIS A 191 -0.52 -2.12 1.27
C HIS A 191 -1.23 -3.05 2.24
N LEU A 192 -2.55 -2.94 2.31
CA LEU A 192 -3.45 -3.67 3.22
C LEU A 192 -3.89 -5.01 2.61
N HIS A 193 -2.94 -5.72 2.01
CA HIS A 193 -3.19 -6.95 1.28
C HIS A 193 -3.54 -8.12 2.19
N ASN A 194 -2.81 -8.23 3.31
CA ASN A 194 -3.02 -9.31 4.25
C ASN A 194 -4.29 -9.04 5.06
N ARG A 195 -5.04 -10.11 5.34
CA ARG A 195 -6.18 -10.06 6.25
C ARG A 195 -5.81 -10.77 7.56
N PRO A 196 -6.34 -10.34 8.71
CA PRO A 196 -6.08 -11.02 9.96
C PRO A 196 -6.57 -12.47 9.90
N ASN A 197 -7.82 -12.69 9.48
CA ASN A 197 -8.35 -14.05 9.38
C ASN A 197 -7.89 -14.75 8.08
N TYR A 198 -7.15 -15.85 8.21
CA TYR A 198 -6.65 -16.62 7.07
C TYR A 198 -7.77 -17.22 6.19
N GLU A 199 -8.92 -17.58 6.77
CA GLU A 199 -10.06 -18.08 6.00
C GLU A 199 -10.73 -17.00 5.14
N ASP A 200 -10.63 -15.72 5.53
CA ASP A 200 -11.10 -14.61 4.70
C ASP A 200 -10.22 -14.48 3.44
N ILE A 201 -8.90 -14.66 3.59
CA ILE A 201 -7.96 -14.69 2.46
C ILE A 201 -8.33 -15.80 1.48
N LYS A 202 -8.56 -17.02 1.99
CA LYS A 202 -9.00 -18.16 1.17
C LYS A 202 -10.35 -17.91 0.51
N THR A 203 -11.29 -17.26 1.18
CA THR A 203 -12.59 -16.92 0.59
C THR A 203 -12.45 -15.95 -0.59
N VAL A 204 -11.67 -14.89 -0.42
CA VAL A 204 -11.37 -13.93 -1.50
C VAL A 204 -10.63 -14.61 -2.64
N ALA A 205 -9.61 -15.42 -2.35
CA ALA A 205 -8.85 -16.17 -3.35
C ALA A 205 -9.76 -17.12 -4.16
N ARG A 206 -10.67 -17.84 -3.49
CA ARG A 206 -11.63 -18.75 -4.13
C ARG A 206 -12.57 -17.98 -5.06
N ASN A 207 -13.10 -16.84 -4.60
CA ASN A 207 -13.97 -16.00 -5.42
C ASN A 207 -13.26 -15.48 -6.68
N LYS A 208 -11.97 -15.15 -6.58
CA LYS A 208 -11.15 -14.73 -7.73
C LYS A 208 -10.88 -15.86 -8.73
N LEU A 209 -10.75 -17.11 -8.25
CA LEU A 209 -10.46 -18.30 -9.06
C LEU A 209 -11.70 -19.04 -9.59
N ARG A 210 -12.88 -18.79 -9.01
CA ARG A 210 -14.12 -19.55 -9.29
C ARG A 210 -14.50 -19.65 -10.77
N HIS A 211 -14.12 -18.67 -11.61
CA HIS A 211 -14.38 -18.73 -13.06
C HIS A 211 -13.50 -19.76 -13.79
N LEU A 212 -12.30 -20.06 -13.29
CA LEU A 212 -11.38 -21.06 -13.84
C LEU A 212 -11.64 -22.44 -13.28
N THR A 213 -12.05 -22.49 -12.01
CA THR A 213 -12.06 -23.73 -11.24
C THR A 213 -13.46 -24.23 -10.92
N GLY A 214 -14.49 -23.40 -11.07
CA GLY A 214 -15.84 -23.71 -10.62
C GLY A 214 -15.85 -23.99 -9.12
N GLU A 215 -16.29 -25.21 -8.76
CA GLU A 215 -16.31 -25.71 -7.38
C GLU A 215 -15.19 -26.73 -7.09
N ALA A 216 -14.18 -26.81 -7.96
CA ALA A 216 -13.07 -27.75 -7.78
C ALA A 216 -12.32 -27.50 -6.47
N ASP A 217 -11.74 -28.59 -5.94
CA ASP A 217 -10.88 -28.51 -4.77
C ASP A 217 -9.52 -27.87 -5.15
N LEU A 218 -9.37 -26.61 -4.76
CA LEU A 218 -8.18 -25.80 -5.02
C LEU A 218 -6.91 -26.31 -4.30
N ALA A 219 -7.05 -27.18 -3.30
CA ALA A 219 -5.92 -27.78 -2.62
C ALA A 219 -5.20 -28.81 -3.51
N THR A 220 -5.93 -29.46 -4.42
CA THR A 220 -5.42 -30.58 -5.23
C THR A 220 -5.40 -30.30 -6.73
N MET A 221 -6.14 -29.28 -7.20
CA MET A 221 -6.17 -28.88 -8.61
C MET A 221 -4.84 -28.29 -9.08
N GLU A 222 -4.41 -28.62 -10.31
CA GLU A 222 -3.25 -27.98 -10.94
C GLU A 222 -3.51 -26.48 -11.21
N PRO A 223 -2.56 -25.58 -10.87
CA PRO A 223 -2.77 -24.15 -11.01
C PRO A 223 -2.83 -23.73 -12.47
N THR A 224 -3.72 -22.82 -12.79
CA THR A 224 -3.66 -22.05 -14.03
C THR A 224 -2.60 -20.94 -13.92
N GLU A 225 -2.16 -20.41 -15.06
CA GLU A 225 -1.26 -19.24 -15.09
C GLU A 225 -1.95 -18.01 -14.48
N GLU A 226 -3.21 -17.77 -14.83
CA GLU A 226 -4.03 -16.74 -14.18
C GLU A 226 -4.23 -17.09 -12.70
N GLY A 227 -3.87 -16.15 -11.82
CA GLY A 227 -4.09 -16.30 -10.38
C GLY A 227 -3.22 -17.38 -9.72
N TYR A 228 -2.13 -17.83 -10.35
CA TYR A 228 -1.22 -18.87 -9.85
C TYR A 228 -0.89 -18.73 -8.35
N HIS A 229 -0.55 -17.51 -7.91
CA HIS A 229 -0.18 -17.23 -6.52
C HIS A 229 -1.33 -17.48 -5.53
N LEU A 230 -2.60 -17.39 -5.95
CA LEU A 230 -3.77 -17.61 -5.11
C LEU A 230 -3.97 -19.09 -4.73
N TYR A 231 -3.50 -20.03 -5.56
CA TYR A 231 -3.58 -21.46 -5.26
C TYR A 231 -2.76 -21.84 -4.03
N SER A 232 -1.70 -21.09 -3.73
CA SER A 232 -0.83 -21.34 -2.58
C SER A 232 -1.58 -21.31 -1.23
N TYR A 233 -2.61 -20.47 -1.10
CA TYR A 233 -3.41 -20.36 0.13
C TYR A 233 -4.21 -21.62 0.46
N PHE A 234 -4.53 -22.44 -0.54
CA PHE A 234 -5.27 -23.70 -0.34
C PHE A 234 -4.34 -24.88 -0.08
N ARG A 235 -3.03 -24.71 -0.31
CA ARG A 235 -2.00 -25.74 -0.16
C ARG A 235 -1.11 -25.52 1.06
N THR A 236 -1.28 -24.40 1.75
CA THR A 236 -0.54 -24.05 2.96
C THR A 236 -1.49 -23.92 4.15
N SER A 237 -1.00 -24.30 5.33
CA SER A 237 -1.72 -24.07 6.60
C SER A 237 -1.55 -22.62 7.04
N GLU A 238 -2.48 -22.13 7.86
CA GLU A 238 -2.39 -20.81 8.49
C GLU A 238 -1.06 -20.62 9.23
N GLU A 239 -0.62 -21.62 10.01
CA GLU A 239 0.67 -21.58 10.71
C GLU A 239 1.86 -21.42 9.74
N THR A 240 1.87 -22.14 8.62
CA THR A 240 2.93 -22.01 7.61
C THR A 240 2.89 -20.63 6.95
N PHE A 241 1.70 -20.08 6.66
CA PHE A 241 1.55 -18.72 6.16
C PHE A 241 2.09 -17.68 7.16
N LEU A 242 1.67 -17.76 8.43
CA LEU A 242 2.09 -16.84 9.49
C LEU A 242 3.59 -16.94 9.79
N SER A 243 4.19 -18.12 9.65
CA SER A 243 5.63 -18.32 9.85
C SER A 243 6.51 -17.48 8.92
N GLN A 244 6.00 -17.07 7.75
CA GLN A 244 6.70 -16.20 6.79
C GLN A 244 6.84 -14.74 7.29
N TYR A 245 6.13 -14.39 8.36
CA TYR A 245 6.13 -13.08 9.01
C TYR A 245 6.77 -13.12 10.41
N ARG A 246 7.03 -14.33 10.93
CA ARG A 246 7.60 -14.53 12.26
C ARG A 246 9.09 -14.22 12.28
N ASP A 247 9.51 -13.48 13.31
CA ASP A 247 10.91 -13.08 13.55
C ASP A 247 11.60 -12.40 12.34
N GLN A 248 10.80 -11.85 11.41
CA GLN A 248 11.29 -11.06 10.30
C GLN A 248 11.34 -9.59 10.71
N PRO A 249 12.43 -8.85 10.37
CA PRO A 249 12.47 -7.42 10.60
C PRO A 249 11.41 -6.67 9.80
N ASP A 250 10.80 -5.67 10.42
CA ASP A 250 9.71 -4.87 9.89
C ASP A 250 9.78 -3.42 10.42
N VAL A 251 8.79 -2.61 10.08
CA VAL A 251 8.65 -1.21 10.48
C VAL A 251 7.44 -1.08 11.41
N TYR A 252 7.63 -0.43 12.54
CA TYR A 252 6.58 -0.11 13.50
C TYR A 252 6.15 1.37 13.38
N ILE A 253 4.89 1.59 13.02
CA ILE A 253 4.26 2.88 12.71
C ILE A 253 3.00 3.06 13.57
N PRO A 254 3.11 3.22 14.89
CA PRO A 254 1.96 3.25 15.80
C PRO A 254 1.00 4.41 15.55
N GLY A 255 1.51 5.53 15.02
CA GLY A 255 0.71 6.74 14.79
C GLY A 255 -0.38 6.57 13.71
N ILE A 256 -0.32 5.53 12.88
CA ILE A 256 -1.33 5.30 11.84
C ILE A 256 -2.68 4.91 12.44
N LEU A 257 -2.70 4.17 13.56
CA LEU A 257 -3.92 3.69 14.19
C LEU A 257 -4.81 4.83 14.71
N PRO A 258 -4.32 5.76 15.58
CA PRO A 258 -5.13 6.89 16.01
C PRO A 258 -5.47 7.85 14.86
N TYR A 259 -4.68 7.87 13.78
CA TYR A 259 -5.04 8.62 12.58
C TYR A 259 -6.24 8.00 11.86
N LEU A 260 -6.26 6.69 11.63
CA LEU A 260 -7.41 6.00 11.03
C LEU A 260 -8.67 6.22 11.89
N GLU A 261 -8.55 6.07 13.21
CA GLU A 261 -9.66 6.34 14.14
C GLU A 261 -10.16 7.78 14.05
N SER A 262 -9.27 8.76 13.85
CA SER A 262 -9.66 10.17 13.69
C SER A 262 -10.47 10.44 12.40
N LEU A 263 -10.37 9.56 11.40
CA LEU A 263 -11.19 9.59 10.19
C LEU A 263 -12.52 8.83 10.36
N GLY A 264 -12.75 8.19 11.50
CA GLY A 264 -13.89 7.30 11.72
C GLY A 264 -13.69 5.89 11.17
N ILE A 265 -12.46 5.49 10.87
CA ILE A 265 -12.14 4.15 10.34
C ILE A 265 -11.90 3.18 11.50
N ASP A 266 -12.64 2.07 11.54
CA ASP A 266 -12.28 0.93 12.38
C ASP A 266 -11.24 0.06 11.67
N TRP A 267 -10.00 0.12 12.16
CA TRP A 267 -8.87 -0.62 11.60
C TRP A 267 -8.77 -2.07 12.07
N ARG A 268 -9.57 -2.50 13.07
CA ARG A 268 -9.46 -3.86 13.63
C ARG A 268 -9.78 -4.96 12.61
N PRO A 269 -10.81 -4.83 11.75
CA PRO A 269 -11.08 -5.85 10.74
C PRO A 269 -9.98 -5.99 9.69
N MET A 270 -9.22 -4.91 9.42
CA MET A 270 -8.16 -4.93 8.39
C MET A 270 -6.77 -5.28 8.95
N LEU A 271 -6.48 -4.97 10.23
CA LEU A 271 -5.15 -5.16 10.82
C LEU A 271 -5.08 -6.17 11.98
N GLY A 272 -6.22 -6.57 12.56
CA GLY A 272 -6.27 -7.44 13.74
C GLY A 272 -5.88 -6.69 15.02
N THR A 273 -5.61 -7.39 16.12
CA THR A 273 -5.43 -6.77 17.46
C THR A 273 -4.20 -7.29 18.22
N GLY A 274 -3.28 -7.98 17.54
CA GLY A 274 -2.07 -8.55 18.16
C GLY A 274 -0.87 -7.61 18.15
N GLY A 275 0.31 -8.19 18.35
CA GLY A 275 1.59 -7.46 18.40
C GLY A 275 1.78 -6.62 19.68
N VAL A 276 3.03 -6.23 19.92
CA VAL A 276 3.37 -5.31 21.01
C VAL A 276 2.94 -3.89 20.64
N GLN A 277 2.41 -3.14 21.59
CA GLN A 277 2.13 -1.72 21.39
C GLN A 277 2.94 -0.90 22.39
N LEU A 278 3.79 -0.01 21.89
CA LEU A 278 4.59 0.86 22.73
C LEU A 278 3.82 2.15 23.04
N PRO A 279 3.75 2.60 24.29
CA PRO A 279 3.12 3.87 24.67
C PRO A 279 4.04 5.07 24.39
N LEU A 280 4.66 5.11 23.21
CA LEU A 280 5.58 6.17 22.79
C LEU A 280 5.24 6.69 21.40
N ARG A 281 5.68 7.91 21.11
CA ARG A 281 5.65 8.48 19.76
C ARG A 281 7.05 8.33 19.16
N PRO A 282 7.22 7.49 18.13
CA PRO A 282 8.52 7.36 17.49
C PRO A 282 9.00 8.68 16.89
N PRO A 283 10.31 8.95 16.92
CA PRO A 283 10.87 9.98 16.07
C PRO A 283 10.56 9.63 14.61
N HIS A 284 10.36 10.64 13.76
CA HIS A 284 10.04 10.44 12.34
C HIS A 284 8.79 9.57 12.06
N ASN A 285 7.94 9.36 13.07
CA ASN A 285 6.71 8.54 13.07
C ASN A 285 6.91 7.02 12.94
N PHE A 286 8.13 6.49 12.94
CA PHE A 286 8.35 5.04 12.92
C PHE A 286 9.60 4.60 13.67
N LEU A 287 9.63 3.31 14.03
CA LEU A 287 10.83 2.58 14.45
C LEU A 287 11.05 1.41 13.50
N VAL A 288 12.30 0.98 13.34
CA VAL A 288 12.60 -0.35 12.81
C VAL A 288 12.42 -1.35 13.94
N HIS A 289 11.86 -2.52 13.63
CA HIS A 289 11.54 -3.53 14.61
C HIS A 289 12.00 -4.91 14.14
N ARG A 290 12.42 -5.76 15.09
CA ARG A 290 12.57 -7.19 14.87
C ARG A 290 12.07 -7.95 16.10
N ALA A 291 11.40 -9.06 15.85
CA ALA A 291 11.08 -10.05 16.86
C ALA A 291 12.13 -11.17 16.86
N GLU A 292 12.37 -11.77 18.01
CA GLU A 292 13.26 -12.90 18.23
C GLU A 292 12.56 -13.94 19.11
N HIS A 293 13.06 -15.17 19.03
CA HIS A 293 12.60 -16.28 19.88
C HIS A 293 11.08 -16.54 19.77
N ARG A 294 10.54 -16.59 18.54
CA ARG A 294 9.10 -16.74 18.29
C ARG A 294 8.28 -15.65 18.98
N GLU A 295 8.65 -14.40 18.75
CA GLU A 295 7.97 -13.22 19.31
C GLU A 295 8.05 -13.08 20.84
N GLN A 296 8.95 -13.82 21.51
CA GLN A 296 9.18 -13.62 22.95
C GLN A 296 9.99 -12.35 23.24
N ARG A 297 10.78 -11.87 22.28
CA ARG A 297 11.62 -10.70 22.45
C ARG A 297 11.46 -9.75 21.27
N HIS A 298 11.12 -8.50 21.56
CA HIS A 298 10.94 -7.46 20.55
C HIS A 298 12.00 -6.38 20.74
N ILE A 299 12.68 -6.03 19.65
CA ILE A 299 13.72 -4.99 19.61
C ILE A 299 13.23 -3.89 18.69
N PHE A 300 13.16 -2.68 19.20
CA PHE A 300 12.80 -1.48 18.42
C PHE A 300 13.96 -0.49 18.43
N GLU A 301 14.27 0.08 17.27
CA GLU A 301 15.36 1.03 17.12
C GLU A 301 14.97 2.18 16.19
N THR A 302 15.59 3.34 16.38
CA THR A 302 15.45 4.46 15.45
C THR A 302 16.20 4.17 14.15
N TYR A 303 15.73 4.73 13.05
CA TYR A 303 16.41 4.63 11.75
C TYR A 303 16.59 6.02 11.15
N ASP A 304 17.80 6.29 10.66
CA ASP A 304 18.18 7.53 10.00
C ASP A 304 18.67 7.18 8.60
N ALA A 305 17.88 7.53 7.58
CA ALA A 305 18.16 7.09 6.22
C ALA A 305 19.39 7.81 5.65
N ALA A 306 19.60 9.09 6.01
CA ALA A 306 20.77 9.86 5.62
C ALA A 306 22.05 9.29 6.23
N TYR A 307 22.04 8.98 7.53
CA TYR A 307 23.17 8.32 8.19
C TYR A 307 23.46 6.96 7.56
N TYR A 308 22.42 6.14 7.35
CA TYR A 308 22.58 4.80 6.80
C TYR A 308 23.15 4.84 5.39
N ALA A 309 22.64 5.72 4.52
CA ALA A 309 23.17 5.90 3.17
C ALA A 309 24.64 6.36 3.17
N ALA A 310 25.01 7.30 4.05
CA ALA A 310 26.38 7.82 4.12
C ALA A 310 27.41 6.76 4.56
N HIS A 311 27.01 5.77 5.35
CA HIS A 311 27.90 4.71 5.87
C HIS A 311 27.86 3.40 5.08
N ASN A 312 26.95 3.30 4.10
CA ASN A 312 26.72 2.09 3.32
C ASN A 312 26.69 2.44 1.81
N PRO A 313 27.82 2.91 1.24
CA PRO A 313 27.88 3.36 -0.16
C PRO A 313 27.59 2.24 -1.17
N ASP A 314 27.81 0.98 -0.78
CA ASP A 314 27.42 -0.21 -1.55
C ASP A 314 25.90 -0.30 -1.73
N VAL A 315 25.13 0.00 -0.69
CA VAL A 315 23.66 0.03 -0.74
C VAL A 315 23.16 1.19 -1.59
N VAL A 316 23.82 2.34 -1.50
CA VAL A 316 23.46 3.53 -2.30
C VAL A 316 23.77 3.32 -3.78
N ALA A 317 24.84 2.60 -4.10
CA ALA A 317 25.22 2.27 -5.48
C ALA A 317 24.33 1.18 -6.09
N ASP A 318 23.59 0.42 -5.27
CA ASP A 318 22.70 -0.63 -5.76
C ASP A 318 21.46 -0.03 -6.47
N PRO A 319 21.15 -0.45 -7.71
CA PRO A 319 20.01 0.08 -8.46
C PRO A 319 18.63 -0.19 -7.82
N HIS A 320 18.52 -1.22 -7.01
CA HIS A 320 17.28 -1.63 -6.34
C HIS A 320 17.14 -0.94 -4.99
N TYR A 321 18.19 -0.96 -4.16
CA TYR A 321 18.16 -0.45 -2.80
C TYR A 321 18.54 1.02 -2.64
N GLY A 322 19.31 1.59 -3.58
CA GLY A 322 19.78 2.97 -3.48
C GLY A 322 18.66 4.00 -3.43
N LEU A 323 17.47 3.65 -3.95
CA LEU A 323 16.26 4.47 -3.89
C LEU A 323 15.54 4.40 -2.54
N TRP A 324 15.74 3.33 -1.77
CA TRP A 324 15.09 3.14 -0.49
C TRP A 324 15.93 2.26 0.45
N PRO A 325 16.97 2.82 1.09
CA PRO A 325 17.90 2.03 1.91
C PRO A 325 17.26 1.29 3.09
N LEU A 326 16.08 1.72 3.56
CA LEU A 326 15.30 1.00 4.57
C LEU A 326 14.87 -0.39 4.08
N ALA A 327 14.56 -0.55 2.78
CA ALA A 327 14.23 -1.83 2.17
C ALA A 327 15.43 -2.79 2.10
N HIS A 328 16.66 -2.28 2.18
CA HIS A 328 17.85 -3.10 2.38
C HIS A 328 18.10 -3.40 3.86
N PHE A 329 17.99 -2.38 4.72
CA PHE A 329 18.36 -2.51 6.12
C PHE A 329 17.58 -3.63 6.83
N LEU A 330 16.26 -3.69 6.65
CA LEU A 330 15.43 -4.66 7.35
C LEU A 330 15.76 -6.13 6.99
N PRO A 331 15.69 -6.58 5.72
CA PRO A 331 15.95 -7.98 5.41
C PRO A 331 17.43 -8.37 5.52
N THR A 332 18.35 -7.41 5.31
CA THR A 332 19.78 -7.70 5.14
C THR A 332 20.65 -6.95 6.14
N GLY A 333 20.61 -5.62 6.13
CA GLY A 333 21.55 -4.79 6.88
C GLY A 333 21.55 -5.03 8.39
N TRP A 334 20.39 -5.29 8.99
CA TRP A 334 20.28 -5.59 10.42
C TRP A 334 20.96 -6.91 10.77
N ASN A 335 20.79 -7.94 9.94
CA ASN A 335 21.43 -9.25 10.13
C ASN A 335 22.95 -9.19 9.92
N GLU A 336 23.43 -8.25 9.09
CA GLU A 336 24.86 -7.96 8.92
C GLU A 336 25.46 -7.12 10.06
N GLY A 337 24.64 -6.66 11.02
CA GLY A 337 25.09 -5.80 12.11
C GLY A 337 25.35 -4.35 11.70
N ARG A 338 24.82 -3.89 10.54
CA ARG A 338 24.91 -2.48 10.13
C ARG A 338 24.12 -1.62 11.11
N ARG A 339 24.65 -0.44 11.44
CA ARG A 339 23.98 0.49 12.37
C ARG A 339 22.87 1.27 11.64
N PRO A 340 21.62 1.29 12.15
CA PRO A 340 20.53 2.01 11.50
C PRO A 340 20.56 3.52 11.71
N ASN A 341 21.33 4.00 12.68
CA ASN A 341 21.43 5.41 13.03
C ASN A 341 22.81 5.72 13.67
N GLY A 342 23.14 7.01 13.76
CA GLY A 342 24.36 7.49 14.41
C GLY A 342 24.19 7.82 15.90
N LEU A 343 23.01 7.57 16.48
CA LEU A 343 22.72 7.90 17.88
C LEU A 343 23.30 6.83 18.80
N SER A 344 23.69 7.23 20.01
CA SER A 344 24.12 6.30 21.06
C SER A 344 22.96 5.79 21.92
N GLN A 345 21.71 6.00 21.48
CA GLN A 345 20.55 5.56 22.24
C GLN A 345 20.42 4.03 22.12
N PRO A 346 20.26 3.31 23.25
CA PRO A 346 20.06 1.88 23.19
C PRO A 346 18.70 1.56 22.55
N PRO A 347 18.56 0.40 21.90
CA PRO A 347 17.27 -0.05 21.40
C PRO A 347 16.29 -0.26 22.56
N VAL A 348 14.99 -0.07 22.28
CA VAL A 348 13.92 -0.43 23.20
C VAL A 348 13.69 -1.93 23.09
N ILE A 349 13.84 -2.65 24.19
CA ILE A 349 13.64 -4.10 24.26
C ILE A 349 12.39 -4.38 25.09
N VAL A 350 11.49 -5.19 24.55
CA VAL A 350 10.31 -5.69 25.24
C VAL A 350 10.38 -7.21 25.25
N GLU A 351 10.39 -7.80 26.44
CA GLU A 351 10.30 -9.25 26.63
C GLU A 351 8.83 -9.61 26.91
N GLN A 352 8.28 -10.56 26.17
CA GLN A 352 6.98 -11.17 26.42
C GLN A 352 7.17 -12.52 27.09
N MET A 353 6.45 -12.76 28.18
CA MET A 353 6.39 -14.09 28.77
C MET A 353 5.61 -15.00 27.83
N SER A 354 6.12 -16.21 27.56
CA SER A 354 5.36 -17.25 26.86
C SER A 354 4.02 -17.44 27.57
N ALA A 355 2.93 -17.43 26.82
CA ALA A 355 1.71 -18.07 27.28
C ALA A 355 1.98 -19.58 27.22
N ASP A 356 2.29 -20.19 28.36
CA ASP A 356 2.44 -21.64 28.52
C ASP A 356 1.15 -22.39 28.14
#